data_AF-A0A535KSD1-F1
#
_entry.id   AF-A0A535KSD1-F1
#
_cell.length_a   1.000
_cell.length_b   1.000
_cell.length_c   1.000
_cell.angle_alpha   90.00
_cell.angle_beta   90.00
_cell.angle_gamma   90.00
#
_symmetry.space_group_name_H-M   'P 1'
#
loop_
_entity.id
_entity.type
_entity.pdbx_description
1 polymer ?
#
loop_
_entity_poly.entity_id
_entity_poly.type
_entity_poly.pdbx_seq_one_letter_code
_entity_poly.pdbx_strand_id
1 'polypeptide(L)'
;MARSAYVVSAEPAPVHMNAPPSVLHGLGAGADRYELVVDAEVGVLLRSQAERGGQPFRVIEVEDFALNEQPDKRLFTSDGLVG
;
A
#
# COMPACT_ATOMS: atom_id res chain seq x y z
N MET A 1 5.05 -21.11 2.70
CA MET A 1 3.68 -21.55 2.36
C MET A 1 3.01 -20.41 1.60
N ALA A 2 2.30 -20.69 0.52
CA ALA A 2 1.53 -19.66 -0.19
C ALA A 2 0.34 -19.25 0.69
N ARG A 3 0.18 -17.95 0.97
CA ARG A 3 -0.99 -17.39 1.68
C ARG A 3 -2.08 -17.03 0.69
N SER A 4 -3.34 -17.15 1.11
CA SER A 4 -4.48 -16.74 0.29
C SER A 4 -4.54 -15.22 0.19
N ALA A 5 -5.00 -14.69 -0.93
CA ALA A 5 -5.14 -13.25 -1.14
C ALA A 5 -6.41 -12.91 -1.91
N TYR A 6 -6.98 -11.74 -1.62
CA TYR A 6 -8.06 -11.13 -2.38
C TYR A 6 -7.49 -10.16 -3.41
N VAL A 7 -8.01 -10.24 -4.63
CA VAL A 7 -7.78 -9.23 -5.67
C VAL A 7 -8.96 -8.26 -5.64
N VAL A 8 -8.68 -6.99 -5.38
CA VAL A 8 -9.69 -5.94 -5.24
C VAL A 8 -9.46 -4.89 -6.32
N SER A 9 -10.50 -4.63 -7.11
CA SER A 9 -10.55 -3.50 -8.04
C SER A 9 -11.29 -2.35 -7.37
N ALA A 10 -10.67 -1.17 -7.30
CA ALA A 10 -11.24 0.00 -6.67
C ALA A 10 -11.12 1.24 -7.57
N GLU A 11 -12.14 2.09 -7.56
CA GLU A 11 -12.13 3.41 -8.17
C GLU A 11 -12.10 4.47 -7.05
N PRO A 12 -11.33 5.56 -7.19
CA PRO A 12 -11.36 6.64 -6.22
C PRO A 12 -12.76 7.25 -6.14
N ALA A 13 -13.29 7.39 -4.92
CA ALA A 13 -14.51 8.16 -4.72
C ALA A 13 -14.32 9.63 -5.15
N PRO A 14 -15.37 10.32 -5.61
CA PRO A 14 -15.32 11.75 -5.87
C PRO A 14 -14.74 12.49 -4.67
N VAL A 15 -13.74 13.34 -4.90
CA VAL A 15 -13.07 14.09 -3.83
C VAL A 15 -14.09 15.04 -3.20
N HIS A 16 -14.55 14.74 -1.98
CA HIS A 16 -15.29 15.71 -1.19
C HIS A 16 -14.32 16.80 -0.72
N MET A 17 -14.68 18.07 -0.91
CA MET A 17 -13.84 19.24 -0.56
C MET A 17 -13.37 19.29 0.92
N ASN A 18 -13.94 18.45 1.79
CA ASN A 18 -13.60 18.36 3.22
C ASN A 18 -12.92 17.03 3.60
N ALA A 19 -12.54 16.19 2.65
CA ALA A 19 -11.78 14.97 2.94
C ALA A 19 -10.35 15.34 3.38
N PRO A 20 -9.79 14.71 4.44
CA PRO A 20 -8.41 14.95 4.83
C PRO A 20 -7.46 14.67 3.64
N PRO A 21 -6.36 15.43 3.51
CA PRO A 21 -5.41 15.26 2.42
C PRO A 21 -4.97 13.79 2.32
N SER A 22 -5.12 13.27 1.11
CA SER A 22 -5.32 11.88 0.74
C SER A 22 -4.31 10.88 1.31
N VAL A 23 -4.82 9.89 2.08
CA VAL A 23 -4.12 8.64 2.46
C VAL A 23 -3.59 7.87 1.23
N LEU A 24 -4.17 8.10 0.05
CA LEU A 24 -3.77 7.45 -1.21
C LEU A 24 -2.58 8.11 -1.94
N HIS A 25 -2.00 9.22 -1.44
CA HIS A 25 -0.88 9.86 -2.14
C HIS A 25 0.29 8.90 -2.35
N GLY A 26 0.59 8.08 -1.34
CA GLY A 26 1.64 7.06 -1.42
C GLY A 26 1.36 5.95 -2.43
N LEU A 27 0.10 5.62 -2.69
CA LEU A 27 -0.29 4.51 -3.58
C LEU A 27 -0.36 4.91 -5.06
N GLY A 28 -0.52 6.21 -5.37
CA GLY A 28 -0.55 6.71 -6.74
C GLY A 28 -1.62 7.77 -6.96
N ALA A 29 -1.41 8.98 -6.43
CA ALA A 29 -2.36 10.08 -6.61
C ALA A 29 -2.70 10.34 -8.09
N GLY A 30 -3.99 10.51 -8.37
CA GLY A 30 -4.49 10.80 -9.71
C GLY A 30 -4.76 9.57 -10.58
N ALA A 31 -4.70 8.37 -10.01
CA ALA A 31 -5.24 7.16 -10.63
C ALA A 31 -6.76 7.28 -10.80
N ASP A 32 -7.29 6.69 -11.87
CA ASP A 32 -8.72 6.45 -12.04
C ASP A 32 -9.13 5.05 -11.57
N ARG A 33 -8.17 4.13 -11.44
CA ARG A 33 -8.39 2.77 -10.96
C ARG A 33 -7.18 2.26 -10.15
N TYR A 34 -7.46 1.40 -9.18
CA TYR A 34 -6.47 0.62 -8.45
C TYR A 34 -6.78 -0.86 -8.51
N GLU A 35 -5.75 -1.67 -8.74
CA GLU A 35 -5.77 -3.10 -8.50
C GLU A 35 -4.92 -3.42 -7.27
N LEU A 36 -5.57 -3.95 -6.24
CA LEU A 36 -4.97 -4.22 -4.94
C LEU A 36 -4.96 -5.72 -4.69
N VAL A 37 -3.86 -6.23 -4.12
CA VAL A 37 -3.77 -7.59 -3.62
C VAL A 37 -3.64 -7.53 -2.11
N VAL A 38 -4.61 -8.09 -1.41
CA VAL A 38 -4.70 -8.05 0.06
C VAL A 38 -4.61 -9.46 0.60
N ASP A 39 -3.72 -9.70 1.56
CA ASP A 39 -3.62 -10.96 2.29
C ASP A 39 -4.98 -11.28 2.95
N ALA A 40 -5.52 -12.46 2.65
CA ALA A 40 -6.87 -12.84 3.07
C ALA A 40 -6.97 -13.20 4.55
N GLU A 41 -5.84 -13.52 5.19
CA GLU A 41 -5.79 -13.97 6.59
C GLU A 41 -5.60 -12.78 7.53
N VAL A 42 -4.77 -11.81 7.15
CA VAL A 42 -4.37 -10.70 8.03
C VAL A 42 -4.75 -9.31 7.52
N GLY A 43 -5.25 -9.19 6.29
CA GLY A 43 -5.71 -7.92 5.72
C GLY A 43 -4.58 -6.96 5.31
N VAL A 44 -3.35 -7.46 5.18
CA VAL A 44 -2.18 -6.66 4.77
C VAL A 44 -2.20 -6.43 3.26
N LEU A 45 -1.94 -5.20 2.81
CA LEU A 45 -1.79 -4.89 1.39
C LEU A 45 -0.43 -5.42 0.88
N LEU A 46 -0.47 -6.45 0.04
CA LEU A 46 0.70 -7.11 -0.54
C LEU A 46 1.14 -6.45 -1.86
N ARG A 47 0.19 -5.91 -2.63
CA ARG A 47 0.47 -5.22 -3.88
C ARG A 47 -0.55 -4.12 -4.14
N SER A 48 -0.08 -3.01 -4.69
CA SER A 48 -0.92 -1.93 -5.20
C SER A 48 -0.45 -1.55 -6.60
N GLN A 49 -1.37 -1.55 -7.55
CA GLN A 49 -1.17 -1.01 -8.89
C GLN A 49 -2.14 0.13 -9.13
N ALA A 50 -1.59 1.31 -9.40
CA ALA A 50 -2.34 2.50 -9.76
C ALA A 50 -2.33 2.67 -11.29
N GLU A 51 -3.52 2.88 -11.85
CA GLU A 51 -3.75 3.01 -13.28
C GLU A 51 -4.34 4.38 -13.64
N ARG A 52 -4.00 4.86 -14.84
CA ARG A 52 -4.65 6.00 -15.46
C ARG A 52 -4.90 5.69 -16.93
N GLY A 53 -6.15 5.80 -17.38
CA GLY A 53 -6.55 5.45 -18.73
C GLY A 53 -6.27 3.97 -19.06
N GLY A 54 -6.37 3.09 -18.06
CA GLY A 54 -6.08 1.66 -18.19
C GLY A 54 -4.60 1.30 -18.34
N GLN A 55 -3.68 2.25 -18.12
CA GLN A 55 -2.24 2.00 -18.13
C GLN A 55 -1.68 2.10 -16.71
N PRO A 56 -0.88 1.12 -16.24
CA PRO A 56 -0.25 1.19 -14.94
C PRO A 56 0.85 2.26 -14.96
N PHE A 57 0.85 3.13 -13.95
CA PHE A 57 1.91 4.15 -13.81
C PHE A 57 2.65 4.05 -12.47
N ARG A 58 2.12 3.30 -11.50
CA ARG A 58 2.79 3.01 -10.24
C ARG A 58 2.42 1.63 -9.74
N VAL A 59 3.42 0.84 -9.41
CA VAL A 59 3.27 -0.47 -8.77
C VAL A 59 4.12 -0.49 -7.51
N ILE A 60 3.54 -0.91 -6.39
CA ILE A 60 4.22 -1.15 -5.12
C ILE A 60 3.93 -2.60 -4.75
N GLU A 61 4.97 -3.35 -4.42
CA GLU A 61 4.90 -4.76 -4.07
C GLU A 61 5.69 -5.02 -2.80
N VAL A 62 5.09 -5.79 -1.90
CA VAL A 62 5.74 -6.24 -0.67
C VAL A 62 6.57 -7.48 -1.00
N GLU A 63 7.89 -7.36 -0.85
CA GLU A 63 8.80 -8.49 -1.04
C GLU A 63 8.90 -9.36 0.22
N ASP A 64 8.87 -8.72 1.40
CA ASP A 64 8.91 -9.39 2.69
C ASP A 64 8.15 -8.57 3.75
N PHE A 65 7.52 -9.25 4.70
CA PHE A 65 6.96 -8.65 5.89
C PHE A 65 6.87 -9.65 7.04
N ALA A 66 7.11 -9.14 8.25
CA ALA A 66 6.91 -9.88 9.48
C ALA A 66 5.68 -9.38 10.24
N LEU A 67 5.04 -10.29 10.97
CA LEU A 67 3.88 -10.01 11.81
C LEU A 67 4.21 -10.26 13.27
N ASN A 68 3.74 -9.38 14.14
CA ASN A 68 3.94 -9.47 15.59
C ASN A 68 5.42 -9.47 16.04
N GLU A 69 6.33 -8.99 15.19
CA GLU A 69 7.72 -8.79 15.58
C GLU A 69 7.90 -7.45 16.29
N GLN A 70 8.83 -7.41 17.24
CA GLN A 70 9.25 -6.18 17.90
C GLN A 70 10.52 -5.68 17.22
N PRO A 71 10.43 -4.66 16.34
CA PRO A 71 11.62 -4.10 15.71
C PRO A 71 12.54 -3.46 16.75
N ASP A 72 13.84 -3.47 16.49
CA ASP A 72 14.82 -2.78 17.33
C ASP A 72 14.46 -1.30 17.42
N LYS A 73 14.37 -0.77 18.64
CA LYS A 73 14.02 0.64 18.90
C LYS A 73 14.96 1.62 18.21
N ARG A 74 16.21 1.22 17.95
CA ARG A 74 17.21 2.03 17.23
C ARG A 74 16.80 2.36 15.80
N LEU A 75 15.96 1.53 15.16
CA LEU A 75 15.45 1.80 13.81
C LEU A 75 14.55 3.05 13.74
N PHE A 76 14.08 3.53 14.89
CA PHE A 76 13.21 4.70 14.99
C PHE A 76 13.95 5.92 15.57
N THR A 77 15.27 5.85 15.72
CA THR A 77 16.11 6.98 16.11
C THR A 77 17.13 7.28 15.02
N SER A 78 17.62 8.52 14.98
CA SER A 78 18.69 8.94 14.07
C SER A 78 19.96 8.09 14.21
N ASP A 79 20.21 7.54 15.40
CA ASP A 79 21.39 6.73 15.70
C ASP A 79 21.40 5.41 14.91
N GLY A 80 20.22 4.89 14.53
CA GLY A 80 20.09 3.70 13.70
C GLY A 80 20.35 3.93 12.20
N LEU A 81 20.46 5.20 11.76
CA LEU A 81 20.78 5.57 10.38
C LEU A 81 22.29 5.77 10.16
N VAL A 82 23.07 5.81 11.25
CA VAL A 82 24.53 5.92 11.21
C VAL A 82 25.11 4.50 11.38
N GLY A 83 24.99 3.71 10.32
CA GLY A 83 25.62 2.39 10.18
C GLY A 83 26.77 2.44 9.19
#